data_AF-A0A9D8CB83-F1
#
_entry.id   AF-A0A9D8CB83-F1
#
_cell.length_a   1.000
_cell.length_b   1.000
_cell.length_c   1.000
_cell.angle_alpha   90.00
_cell.angle_beta   90.00
_cell.angle_gamma   90.00
#
_symmetry.space_group_name_H-M   'P 1'
#
loop_
_entity.id
_entity.type
_entity.pdbx_description
1 polymer ?
#
loop_
_entity_poly.entity_id
_entity_poly.type
_entity_poly.pdbx_seq_one_letter_code
_entity_poly.pdbx_strand_id
1 'polypeptide(L)'
;MATRIGILNGPNLDLLGVREPQIYGTTTLAEIERDCRAFARKIGVALDFKQSNHEGQLIDWIHAARGRSQALIVNPAGCSFVSVALFDAMKAFAGPIYEVHISNIHARDEMHRHSKLSAAATGVVAGLGPYGYVLALQAAARAVGHDRSVSNRKVQGRL
;
A
#
# COMPACT_ATOMS: atom_id res chain seq x y z
N MET A 1 -14.08 13.21 -11.08
CA MET A 1 -13.96 11.74 -11.07
C MET A 1 -13.76 11.28 -9.63
N ALA A 2 -14.19 10.06 -9.27
CA ALA A 2 -13.94 9.52 -7.94
C ALA A 2 -12.43 9.28 -7.72
N THR A 3 -11.92 9.68 -6.55
CA THR A 3 -10.54 9.41 -6.13
C THR A 3 -10.24 7.92 -6.17
N ARG A 4 -9.17 7.54 -6.84
CA ARG A 4 -8.70 6.17 -7.07
C ARG A 4 -7.31 5.97 -6.48
N ILE A 5 -7.17 4.91 -5.69
CA ILE A 5 -5.91 4.52 -5.06
C ILE A 5 -5.53 3.12 -5.55
N GLY A 6 -4.30 2.98 -6.05
CA GLY A 6 -3.76 1.68 -6.44
C GLY A 6 -3.09 0.99 -5.24
N ILE A 7 -3.31 -0.30 -5.07
CA ILE A 7 -2.62 -1.15 -4.10
C ILE A 7 -1.92 -2.27 -4.87
N LEU A 8 -0.59 -2.26 -4.86
CA LEU A 8 0.25 -3.19 -5.61
C LEU A 8 1.03 -4.07 -4.65
N ASN A 9 0.93 -5.39 -4.84
CA ASN A 9 1.52 -6.39 -3.98
C ASN A 9 2.55 -7.19 -4.78
N GLY A 10 3.78 -7.24 -4.28
CA GLY A 10 4.90 -7.90 -4.90
C GLY A 10 4.93 -9.42 -4.68
N PRO A 11 6.10 -10.03 -4.94
CA PRO A 11 6.22 -11.47 -5.00
C PRO A 11 5.91 -12.20 -3.70
N ASN A 12 5.33 -13.40 -3.83
CA ASN A 12 4.97 -14.35 -2.78
C ASN A 12 3.84 -13.90 -1.84
N LEU A 13 3.29 -12.70 -2.00
CA LEU A 13 2.16 -12.26 -1.17
C LEU A 13 0.86 -13.01 -1.50
N ASP A 14 0.77 -13.64 -2.67
CA ASP A 14 -0.27 -14.60 -3.02
C ASP A 14 -0.30 -15.84 -2.10
N LEU A 15 0.83 -16.16 -1.45
CA LEU A 15 0.97 -17.31 -0.56
C LEU A 15 0.67 -16.99 0.92
N LEU A 16 0.23 -15.76 1.24
CA LEU A 16 -0.16 -15.37 2.60
C LEU A 16 -1.28 -16.28 3.14
N GLY A 17 -1.16 -16.64 4.42
CA GLY A 17 -2.08 -17.57 5.10
C GLY A 17 -1.82 -19.05 4.83
N VAL A 18 -0.95 -19.40 3.87
CA VAL A 18 -0.57 -20.78 3.56
C VAL A 18 0.87 -21.09 4.01
N ARG A 19 1.79 -20.14 3.83
CA ARG A 19 3.22 -20.32 4.13
C ARG A 19 3.64 -19.62 5.43
N GLU A 20 4.39 -20.34 6.27
CA GLU A 20 5.01 -19.82 7.51
C GLU A 20 4.04 -18.99 8.39
N PRO A 21 2.87 -19.52 8.76
CA PRO A 21 1.83 -18.77 9.47
C PRO A 21 2.29 -18.21 10.83
N GLN A 22 3.30 -18.82 11.45
CA GLN A 22 3.94 -18.30 12.66
C GLN A 22 4.69 -16.97 12.45
N ILE A 23 5.07 -16.60 11.22
CA ILE A 23 5.77 -15.34 10.89
C ILE A 23 4.81 -14.31 10.32
N TYR A 24 3.90 -14.72 9.43
CA TYR A 24 3.05 -13.80 8.66
C TYR A 24 1.58 -13.77 9.12
N GLY A 25 1.21 -14.63 10.07
CA GLY A 25 -0.17 -14.85 10.47
C GLY A 25 -0.94 -15.75 9.51
N THR A 26 -2.20 -16.01 9.84
CA THR A 26 -3.13 -16.81 9.02
C THR A 26 -3.90 -15.98 8.01
N THR A 27 -3.80 -14.64 8.07
CA THR A 27 -4.53 -13.75 7.18
C THR A 27 -4.04 -13.87 5.74
N THR A 28 -4.97 -14.14 4.83
CA THR A 28 -4.70 -14.26 3.39
C THR A 28 -4.69 -12.89 2.70
N LEU A 29 -4.09 -12.80 1.52
CA LEU A 29 -4.14 -11.56 0.72
C LEU A 29 -5.57 -11.18 0.32
N ALA A 30 -6.44 -12.16 0.09
CA ALA A 30 -7.85 -11.94 -0.21
C ALA A 30 -8.60 -11.29 0.97
N GLU A 31 -8.26 -11.64 2.21
CA GLU A 31 -8.81 -10.99 3.41
C GLU A 31 -8.29 -9.57 3.58
N ILE A 32 -7.00 -9.33 3.30
CA ILE A 32 -6.42 -7.98 3.26
C ILE A 32 -7.16 -7.12 2.23
N GLU A 33 -7.38 -7.65 1.02
CA GLU A 33 -8.11 -6.96 -0.04
C GLU A 33 -9.55 -6.64 0.40
N ARG A 34 -10.26 -7.61 0.99
CA ARG A 34 -11.61 -7.42 1.52
C ARG A 34 -11.65 -6.26 2.52
N ASP A 35 -10.71 -6.23 3.46
CA ASP A 35 -10.67 -5.22 4.51
C ASP A 35 -10.32 -3.83 3.95
N CYS A 36 -9.39 -3.76 3.00
CA CYS A 36 -9.08 -2.53 2.26
C CYS A 36 -10.29 -2.02 1.49
N ARG A 37 -11.01 -2.89 0.77
CA ARG A 37 -12.23 -2.53 0.04
C ARG A 37 -13.35 -2.08 0.98
N ALA A 38 -13.50 -2.71 2.14
CA ALA A 38 -14.45 -2.30 3.16
C ALA A 38 -14.14 -0.89 3.70
N PHE A 39 -12.87 -0.60 3.98
CA PHE A 39 -12.45 0.72 4.42
C PHE A 39 -12.58 1.78 3.31
N ALA A 40 -12.18 1.46 2.08
CA ALA A 40 -12.32 2.33 0.93
C ALA A 40 -13.76 2.77 0.68
N ARG A 41 -14.74 1.85 0.82
CA ARG A 41 -16.17 2.18 0.76
C ARG A 41 -16.57 3.18 1.84
N LYS A 42 -16.08 3.01 3.07
CA LYS A 42 -16.37 3.94 4.19
C LYS A 42 -15.86 5.35 3.91
N ILE A 43 -14.65 5.47 3.35
CA ILE A 43 -14.04 6.78 3.07
C ILE A 43 -14.39 7.33 1.66
N GLY A 44 -15.06 6.54 0.82
CA GLY A 44 -15.55 6.94 -0.49
C GLY A 44 -14.47 7.04 -1.58
N VAL A 45 -13.47 6.15 -1.58
CA VAL A 45 -12.46 6.02 -2.65
C VAL A 45 -12.65 4.74 -3.45
N ALA A 46 -12.24 4.75 -4.71
CA ALA A 46 -12.10 3.55 -5.54
C ALA A 46 -10.72 2.90 -5.32
N LEU A 47 -10.67 1.56 -5.37
CA LEU A 47 -9.43 0.81 -5.26
C LEU A 47 -9.16 -0.04 -6.51
N ASP A 48 -7.92 -0.01 -6.97
CA ASP A 48 -7.34 -1.05 -7.81
C ASP A 48 -6.35 -1.88 -6.98
N PHE A 49 -6.75 -3.08 -6.59
CA PHE A 49 -5.92 -4.00 -5.82
C PHE A 49 -5.36 -5.07 -6.75
N LYS A 50 -4.04 -5.22 -6.78
CA LYS A 50 -3.35 -6.16 -7.68
C LYS A 50 -2.16 -6.82 -6.99
N GLN A 51 -1.80 -8.01 -7.45
CA GLN A 51 -0.63 -8.74 -7.00
C GLN A 51 0.11 -9.36 -8.19
N SER A 52 1.45 -9.35 -8.17
CA SER A 52 2.25 -10.10 -9.12
C SER A 52 3.56 -10.59 -8.53
N ASN A 53 3.98 -11.77 -8.99
CA ASN A 53 5.31 -12.33 -8.75
C ASN A 53 6.36 -11.81 -9.75
N HIS A 54 5.97 -11.00 -10.74
CA HIS A 54 6.86 -10.46 -11.76
C HIS A 54 7.11 -8.97 -11.54
N GLU A 55 8.37 -8.59 -11.36
CA GLU A 55 8.80 -7.20 -11.20
C GLU A 55 8.33 -6.30 -12.36
N GLY A 56 8.50 -6.75 -13.61
CA GLY A 56 8.06 -6.00 -14.79
C GLY A 56 6.56 -5.69 -14.77
N GLN A 57 5.73 -6.62 -14.26
CA GLN A 57 4.29 -6.39 -14.16
C GLN A 57 3.95 -5.30 -13.14
N LEU A 58 4.68 -5.22 -12.02
CA LEU A 58 4.52 -4.15 -11.04
C LEU A 58 4.89 -2.78 -11.64
N ILE A 59 6.00 -2.74 -12.39
CA ILE A 59 6.44 -1.55 -13.13
C ILE A 59 5.36 -1.09 -14.12
N ASP A 60 4.83 -2.01 -14.93
CA ASP A 60 3.76 -1.72 -15.89
C ASP A 60 2.52 -1.17 -15.21
N TRP A 61 2.15 -1.69 -14.03
CA TRP A 61 1.01 -1.16 -13.28
C TRP A 61 1.27 0.22 -12.68
N ILE A 62 2.49 0.52 -12.23
CA ILE A 62 2.87 1.86 -11.79
C ILE A 62 2.78 2.84 -12.97
N HIS A 63 3.32 2.47 -14.13
CA HIS A 63 3.20 3.27 -15.35
C HIS A 63 1.74 3.50 -15.75
N ALA A 64 0.93 2.45 -15.77
CA ALA A 64 -0.49 2.54 -16.09
C ALA A 64 -1.28 3.36 -15.06
N ALA A 65 -0.84 3.43 -13.79
CA ALA A 65 -1.50 4.22 -12.76
C ALA A 65 -1.30 5.73 -12.95
N ARG A 66 -0.29 6.17 -13.72
CA ARG A 66 -0.05 7.59 -14.01
C ARG A 66 -1.27 8.18 -14.73
N GLY A 67 -1.80 9.28 -14.19
CA GLY A 67 -3.01 9.92 -14.70
C GLY A 67 -4.32 9.19 -14.40
N ARG A 68 -4.29 7.99 -13.79
CA ARG A 68 -5.48 7.21 -13.43
C ARG A 68 -5.70 7.14 -11.92
N SER A 69 -4.63 6.95 -11.16
CA SER A 69 -4.65 6.90 -9.69
C SER A 69 -4.06 8.17 -9.12
N GLN A 70 -4.59 8.61 -7.97
CA GLN A 70 -4.10 9.80 -7.26
C GLN A 70 -3.06 9.45 -6.21
N ALA A 71 -3.02 8.19 -5.74
CA ALA A 71 -2.01 7.68 -4.82
C ALA A 71 -1.75 6.20 -5.08
N LEU A 72 -0.59 5.71 -4.61
CA LEU A 72 -0.24 4.30 -4.60
C LEU A 72 0.09 3.81 -3.19
N ILE A 73 -0.27 2.57 -2.92
CA ILE A 73 0.20 1.77 -1.80
C ILE A 73 0.94 0.59 -2.41
N VAL A 74 2.18 0.37 -2.02
CA VAL A 74 3.02 -0.69 -2.59
C VAL A 74 3.57 -1.52 -1.45
N ASN A 75 3.26 -2.82 -1.43
CA ASN A 75 4.02 -3.79 -0.66
C ASN A 75 4.93 -4.53 -1.63
N PRO A 76 6.22 -4.15 -1.75
CA PRO A 76 7.11 -4.73 -2.75
C PRO A 76 7.64 -6.12 -2.34
N ALA A 77 7.39 -6.56 -1.10
CA ALA A 77 7.91 -7.80 -0.54
C ALA A 77 9.43 -7.94 -0.77
N GLY A 78 9.88 -9.04 -1.37
CA GLY A 78 11.30 -9.28 -1.65
C GLY A 78 11.92 -8.22 -2.59
N CYS A 79 11.14 -7.57 -3.46
CA CYS A 79 11.66 -6.55 -4.37
C CYS A 79 12.19 -5.32 -3.63
N SER A 80 11.73 -5.05 -2.40
CA SER A 80 12.20 -3.94 -1.58
C SER A 80 13.71 -3.91 -1.42
N PHE A 81 14.35 -5.07 -1.36
CA PHE A 81 15.77 -5.16 -0.99
C PHE A 81 16.72 -5.14 -2.19
N VAL A 82 16.21 -5.40 -3.40
CA VAL A 82 17.04 -5.65 -4.58
C VAL A 82 16.69 -4.80 -5.79
N SER A 83 15.43 -4.39 -5.94
CA SER A 83 14.94 -3.83 -7.20
C SER A 83 15.26 -2.35 -7.35
N VAL A 84 16.17 -2.04 -8.27
CA VAL A 84 16.41 -0.66 -8.75
C VAL A 84 15.40 -0.27 -9.81
N ALA A 85 14.94 -1.20 -10.65
CA ALA A 85 13.96 -0.89 -11.70
C ALA A 85 12.60 -0.48 -11.12
N LEU A 86 12.13 -1.14 -10.06
CA LEU A 86 10.90 -0.76 -9.36
C LEU A 86 11.06 0.57 -8.61
N PHE A 87 12.26 0.86 -8.10
CA PHE A 87 12.58 2.15 -7.49
C PHE A 87 12.37 3.30 -8.47
N ASP A 88 12.95 3.18 -9.67
CA ASP A 88 12.83 4.22 -10.70
C ASP A 88 11.39 4.36 -11.21
N ALA A 89 10.67 3.25 -11.34
CA ALA A 89 9.25 3.27 -11.68
C ALA A 89 8.41 4.01 -10.63
N MET A 90 8.66 3.77 -9.33
CA MET A 90 8.01 4.50 -8.24
C MET A 90 8.32 6.00 -8.33
N LYS A 91 9.57 6.40 -8.55
CA LYS A 91 9.94 7.82 -8.71
C LYS A 91 9.26 8.50 -9.89
N ALA A 92 8.89 7.75 -10.93
CA ALA A 92 8.19 8.30 -12.10
C ALA A 92 6.68 8.55 -11.85
N PHE A 93 6.12 8.09 -10.73
CA PHE A 93 4.75 8.37 -10.34
C PHE A 93 4.68 9.69 -9.54
N ALA A 94 3.87 10.64 -10.02
CA ALA A 94 3.85 12.00 -9.47
C ALA A 94 3.02 12.16 -8.17
N GLY A 95 2.16 11.19 -7.85
CA GLY A 95 1.35 11.21 -6.63
C GLY A 95 2.07 10.60 -5.43
N PRO A 96 1.49 10.70 -4.22
CA PRO A 96 2.07 10.08 -3.04
C PRO A 96 2.08 8.55 -3.15
N ILE A 97 3.15 7.96 -2.62
CA ILE A 97 3.34 6.50 -2.57
C ILE A 97 3.60 6.08 -1.14
N TYR A 98 2.88 5.08 -0.66
CA TYR A 98 3.06 4.52 0.67
C TYR A 98 3.61 3.10 0.55
N GLU A 99 4.82 2.88 1.07
CA GLU A 99 5.38 1.54 1.16
C GLU A 99 4.80 0.82 2.38
N VAL A 100 4.38 -0.44 2.20
CA VAL A 100 3.81 -1.26 3.27
C VAL A 100 4.58 -2.56 3.40
N HIS A 101 4.94 -2.90 4.64
CA HIS A 101 5.49 -4.19 5.03
C HIS A 101 4.65 -4.80 6.15
N ILE A 102 4.14 -6.02 5.92
CA ILE A 102 3.36 -6.76 6.93
C ILE A 102 4.23 -7.01 8.18
N SER A 103 5.44 -7.52 7.99
CA SER A 103 6.41 -7.75 9.07
C SER A 103 7.23 -6.49 9.37
N ASN A 104 7.80 -6.41 10.57
CA ASN A 104 8.78 -5.37 10.88
C ASN A 104 10.12 -5.72 10.21
N ILE A 105 10.37 -5.15 9.04
CA ILE A 105 11.60 -5.38 8.28
C ILE A 105 12.85 -4.98 9.06
N HIS A 106 12.76 -3.99 9.95
CA HIS A 106 13.91 -3.51 10.71
C HIS A 106 14.38 -4.49 11.79
N ALA A 107 13.47 -5.35 12.26
CA ALA A 107 13.76 -6.42 13.22
C ALA A 107 14.29 -7.71 12.56
N ARG A 108 14.40 -7.76 11.22
CA ARG A 108 14.90 -8.92 10.48
C ARG A 108 16.43 -8.87 10.32
N ASP A 109 16.97 -9.88 9.64
CA ASP A 109 18.37 -9.96 9.25
C ASP A 109 18.79 -8.81 8.32
N GLU A 110 20.10 -8.65 8.15
CA GLU A 110 20.70 -7.52 7.43
C GLU A 110 20.20 -7.38 5.99
N MET A 111 19.96 -8.50 5.29
CA MET A 111 19.51 -8.47 3.90
C MET A 111 18.09 -7.90 3.76
N HIS A 112 17.28 -7.97 4.82
CA HIS A 112 15.89 -7.53 4.82
C HIS A 112 15.66 -6.24 5.61
N ARG A 113 16.70 -5.60 6.15
CA ARG A 113 16.55 -4.42 7.03
C ARG A 113 16.37 -3.11 6.27
N HIS A 114 16.89 -3.03 5.04
CA HIS A 114 17.01 -1.80 4.27
C HIS A 114 16.30 -1.93 2.92
N SER A 115 15.10 -1.38 2.82
CA SER A 115 14.41 -1.25 1.54
C SER A 115 15.04 -0.14 0.69
N LYS A 116 15.43 -0.47 -0.54
CA LYS A 116 15.83 0.52 -1.56
C LYS A 116 14.66 1.41 -1.97
N LEU A 117 13.43 0.90 -1.85
CA LEU A 117 12.21 1.56 -2.30
C LEU A 117 11.71 2.65 -1.35
N SER A 118 12.11 2.59 -0.08
CA SER A 118 11.68 3.57 0.93
C SER A 118 12.04 5.01 0.57
N ALA A 119 13.14 5.24 -0.15
CA ALA A 119 13.54 6.59 -0.58
C ALA A 119 12.67 7.17 -1.70
N ALA A 120 11.87 6.34 -2.40
CA ALA A 120 10.87 6.79 -3.37
C ALA A 120 9.46 6.94 -2.77
N ALA A 121 9.26 6.45 -1.54
CA ALA A 121 7.96 6.51 -0.86
C ALA A 121 7.78 7.83 -0.09
N THR A 122 6.56 8.32 -0.07
CA THR A 122 6.11 9.43 0.80
C THR A 122 6.13 9.03 2.27
N GLY A 123 5.84 7.76 2.56
CA GLY A 123 5.90 7.21 3.91
C GLY A 123 5.97 5.68 3.88
N VAL A 124 6.47 5.11 4.96
CA VAL A 124 6.64 3.67 5.13
C VAL A 124 5.85 3.20 6.36
N VAL A 125 5.06 2.14 6.19
CA VAL A 125 4.35 1.46 7.27
C VAL A 125 4.90 0.04 7.37
N ALA A 126 5.54 -0.30 8.49
CA ALA A 126 6.16 -1.62 8.67
C ALA A 126 5.76 -2.24 10.02
N GLY A 127 5.54 -3.55 10.03
CA GLY A 127 5.38 -4.33 11.27
C GLY A 127 4.03 -4.23 11.95
N LEU A 128 3.02 -3.67 11.29
CA LEU A 128 1.64 -3.58 11.81
C LEU A 128 0.73 -4.69 11.25
N GLY A 129 1.33 -5.73 10.66
CA GLY A 129 0.59 -6.83 10.05
C GLY A 129 -0.31 -6.37 8.90
N PRO A 130 -1.40 -7.12 8.63
CA PRO A 130 -2.45 -6.75 7.67
C PRO A 130 -3.01 -5.34 7.86
N TYR A 131 -3.11 -4.86 9.10
CA TYR A 131 -3.70 -3.55 9.40
C TYR A 131 -2.88 -2.38 8.83
N GLY A 132 -1.59 -2.59 8.56
CA GLY A 132 -0.73 -1.59 7.91
C GLY A 132 -1.28 -1.09 6.57
N TYR A 133 -1.99 -1.94 5.81
CA TYR A 133 -2.64 -1.53 4.57
C TYR A 133 -3.77 -0.51 4.79
N VAL A 134 -4.58 -0.69 5.83
CA VAL A 134 -5.68 0.23 6.16
C VAL A 134 -5.12 1.59 6.59
N LEU A 135 -4.05 1.60 7.38
CA LEU A 135 -3.36 2.83 7.78
C LEU A 135 -2.75 3.57 6.58
N ALA A 136 -2.07 2.84 5.69
CA ALA A 136 -1.54 3.42 4.45
C ALA A 136 -2.66 3.97 3.56
N LEU A 137 -3.81 3.29 3.48
CA LEU A 137 -4.97 3.74 2.72
C LEU A 137 -5.60 5.01 3.31
N GLN A 138 -5.68 5.11 4.64
CA GLN A 138 -6.12 6.33 5.31
C GLN A 138 -5.17 7.50 5.04
N ALA A 139 -3.86 7.27 5.14
CA ALA A 139 -2.84 8.27 4.86
C ALA A 139 -2.90 8.74 3.39
N ALA A 140 -3.00 7.80 2.45
CA ALA A 140 -3.12 8.06 1.02
C ALA A 140 -4.37 8.88 0.68
N ALA A 141 -5.53 8.51 1.23
CA ALA A 141 -6.77 9.25 1.02
C ALA A 141 -6.67 10.68 1.57
N ARG A 142 -6.10 10.87 2.75
CA ARG A 142 -5.87 12.20 3.33
C ARG A 142 -4.92 13.04 2.48
N ALA A 143 -3.84 12.46 1.98
CA ALA A 143 -2.84 13.16 1.16
C ALA A 143 -3.43 13.69 -0.16
N VAL A 144 -4.45 13.03 -0.71
CA VAL A 144 -5.13 13.45 -1.94
C VAL A 144 -6.43 14.23 -1.67
N GLY A 145 -6.61 14.75 -0.46
CA GLY A 145 -7.72 15.63 -0.10
C GLY A 145 -9.04 14.93 0.20
N HIS A 146 -9.03 13.61 0.42
CA HIS A 146 -10.23 12.80 0.66
C HIS A 146 -10.28 12.32 2.11
N ASP A 147 -10.65 13.24 3.02
CA ASP A 147 -10.83 12.93 4.44
C ASP A 147 -12.25 13.29 4.90
N ARG A 148 -13.13 12.28 4.95
CA ARG A 148 -14.48 12.43 5.51
C ARG A 148 -14.52 12.40 7.03
N SER A 149 -13.41 12.08 7.71
CA SER A 149 -13.36 12.08 9.18
C SER A 149 -13.35 13.49 9.79
N VAL A 150 -12.98 14.50 9.00
CA VAL A 150 -12.94 15.91 9.43
C VAL A 150 -14.23 16.67 9.05
N SER A 151 -15.02 16.18 8.09
CA SER A 151 -16.20 16.91 7.58
C SER A 151 -17.41 16.90 8.51
N ASN A 152 -17.43 16.10 9.60
CA ASN A 152 -18.57 16.01 10.51
C ASN A 152 -18.44 16.85 11.80
N ARG A 153 -17.36 17.63 11.97
CA ARG A 153 -17.15 18.46 13.18
C ARG A 153 -17.58 19.93 13.07
N LYS A 154 -18.16 20.37 11.95
CA LYS A 154 -18.58 21.78 11.75
C LYS A 154 -20.09 22.05 11.73
N VAL A 155 -20.95 21.09 12.08
CA VAL A 155 -22.43 21.31 12.07
C VAL A 155 -23.08 21.22 13.46
N GLN A 156 -22.31 21.22 14.55
CA GLN A 156 -22.86 21.14 15.92
C GLN A 156 -22.31 22.21 16.85
N GLY A 157 -22.33 23.47 16.38
CA GLY A 157 -21.96 24.62 17.17
C GLY A 157 -22.58 25.90 16.61
N ARG A 158 -23.89 26.05 16.80
CA ARG A 158 -24.64 27.33 16.87
C ARG A 158 -26.13 27.03 17.05
N LEU A 159 -26.52 26.85 18.30
CA LEU A 159 -27.77 27.37 18.87
C LEU A 159 -27.39 27.98 20.22
#